data_AF-G0XZD7-F1
#
_entry.id   AF-G0XZD7-F1
#
_cell.length_a   1.000
_cell.length_b   1.000
_cell.length_c   1.000
_cell.angle_alpha   90.00
_cell.angle_beta   90.00
_cell.angle_gamma   90.00
#
_symmetry.space_group_name_H-M   'P 1'
#
loop_
_entity.id
_entity.type
_entity.pdbx_description
1 polymer ?
#
loop_
_entity_poly.entity_id
_entity_poly.type
_entity_poly.pdbx_seq_one_letter_code
_entity_poly.pdbx_strand_id
1 'polypeptide(L)'
;RALAYGFSAQAMLEQEPTFKAYVNQLFQRLHEQSSSGIKPVDISKWYTFTTFDMIGDLAFGESFGCLDNSTYHPWVALAFESLKSLAFMAEMGRYPRIAPYIGFLLPRGLLTKFAENKELASMKVRKRLDTETDRPDFVGKITQGLKAKGSRMEFNELASNAS
;
A
#
# COMPACT_ATOMS: atom_id res chain seq x y z
N ARG A 1 -4.65 9.55 -16.48
CA ARG A 1 -3.48 9.45 -17.40
C ARG A 1 -2.13 9.60 -16.68
N ALA A 2 -2.03 10.43 -15.65
CA ALA A 2 -0.78 10.64 -14.89
C ALA A 2 -0.18 9.35 -14.28
N LEU A 3 -1.00 8.47 -13.72
CA LEU A 3 -0.50 7.20 -13.15
C LEU A 3 0.19 6.30 -14.19
N ALA A 4 -0.20 6.39 -15.47
CA ALA A 4 0.32 5.52 -16.53
C ALA A 4 1.84 5.65 -16.71
N TYR A 5 2.46 6.75 -16.28
CA TYR A 5 3.92 6.88 -16.29
C TYR A 5 4.60 5.91 -15.33
N GLY A 6 4.05 5.75 -14.12
CA GLY A 6 4.54 4.79 -13.12
C GLY A 6 4.31 3.32 -13.49
N PHE A 7 3.39 3.06 -14.41
CA PHE A 7 3.04 1.71 -14.90
C PHE A 7 3.44 1.48 -16.37
N SER A 8 4.29 2.34 -16.93
CA SER A 8 4.78 2.16 -18.30
C SER A 8 5.74 0.97 -18.39
N ALA A 9 5.88 0.35 -19.56
CA ALA A 9 6.81 -0.77 -19.76
C ALA A 9 8.25 -0.40 -19.36
N GLN A 10 8.67 0.84 -19.67
CA GLN A 10 9.96 1.37 -19.26
C GLN A 10 10.07 1.46 -17.73
N ALA A 11 9.05 2.00 -17.05
CA ALA A 11 9.04 2.05 -15.59
C ALA A 11 9.10 0.64 -14.96
N MET A 12 8.40 -0.34 -15.53
CA MET A 12 8.45 -1.73 -15.05
C MET A 12 9.85 -2.34 -15.16
N LEU A 13 10.57 -2.09 -16.26
CA LEU A 13 11.95 -2.55 -16.42
C LEU A 13 12.88 -1.91 -15.39
N GLU A 14 12.70 -0.62 -15.12
CA GLU A 14 13.52 0.08 -14.12
C GLU A 14 13.19 -0.35 -12.68
N GLN A 15 11.97 -0.84 -12.42
CA GLN A 15 11.55 -1.38 -11.12
C GLN A 15 11.87 -2.86 -10.94
N GLU A 16 12.24 -3.58 -12.01
CA GLU A 16 12.62 -5.00 -11.99
C GLU A 16 13.63 -5.36 -10.88
N PRO A 17 14.70 -4.57 -10.62
CA PRO A 17 15.64 -4.87 -9.55
C PRO A 17 14.97 -4.91 -8.17
N THR A 18 14.04 -3.99 -7.89
CA THR A 18 13.26 -3.94 -6.65
C THR A 18 12.36 -5.17 -6.54
N PHE A 19 11.66 -5.53 -7.62
CA PHE A 19 10.82 -6.74 -7.65
C PHE A 19 11.64 -8.01 -7.36
N LYS A 20 12.79 -8.15 -8.02
CA LYS A 20 13.71 -9.28 -7.80
C LYS A 20 14.21 -9.35 -6.37
N ALA A 21 14.54 -8.22 -5.74
CA ALA A 21 14.99 -8.18 -4.35
C ALA A 21 13.94 -8.75 -3.39
N TYR A 22 12.68 -8.32 -3.49
CA TYR A 22 11.59 -8.82 -2.65
C TYR A 22 11.25 -10.29 -2.92
N VAL A 23 11.32 -10.74 -4.18
CA VAL A 23 11.11 -12.16 -4.52
C VAL A 23 12.22 -13.03 -3.93
N ASN A 24 13.48 -12.58 -4.02
CA ASN A 24 14.60 -13.29 -3.39
C ASN A 24 14.43 -13.36 -1.87
N GLN A 25 14.04 -12.26 -1.23
CA GLN A 25 13.77 -12.20 0.20
C GLN A 25 12.61 -13.13 0.60
N LEU A 26 11.54 -13.20 -0.20
CA LEU A 26 10.45 -14.15 0.01
C LEU A 26 10.96 -15.59 0.05
N PHE A 27 11.72 -16.01 -0.97
CA PHE A 27 12.24 -17.38 -1.01
C PHE A 27 13.23 -17.68 0.13
N GLN A 28 14.07 -16.71 0.48
CA GLN A 28 14.95 -16.82 1.64
C GLN A 28 14.15 -17.09 2.91
N ARG A 29 13.13 -16.26 3.20
CA ARG A 29 12.31 -16.41 4.40
C ARG A 29 11.48 -17.69 4.41
N LEU A 30 10.96 -18.12 3.26
CA LEU A 30 10.27 -19.40 3.14
C LEU A 30 11.19 -20.58 3.44
N HIS A 31 12.45 -20.53 2.98
CA HIS A 31 13.43 -21.56 3.27
C HIS A 31 13.75 -21.63 4.77
N GLU A 32 13.97 -20.47 5.41
CA GLU A 32 14.19 -20.34 6.86
C GLU A 32 13.00 -20.90 7.67
N GLN A 33 11.77 -20.59 7.26
CA GLN A 33 10.57 -20.84 8.05
C GLN A 33 9.94 -22.21 7.82
N SER A 34 10.19 -22.82 6.66
CA SER A 34 9.74 -24.19 6.37
C SER A 34 10.63 -25.27 6.97
N SER A 35 11.78 -24.90 7.56
CA SER A 35 12.76 -25.86 8.07
C SER A 35 13.08 -26.94 7.02
N SER A 36 13.41 -26.51 5.80
CA SER A 36 13.65 -27.40 4.64
C SER A 36 12.47 -28.32 4.29
N GLY A 37 11.23 -27.84 4.46
CA GLY A 37 10.00 -28.56 4.11
C GLY A 37 9.41 -29.41 5.24
N ILE A 38 9.98 -29.38 6.44
CA ILE A 38 9.48 -30.11 7.62
C ILE A 38 8.26 -29.38 8.23
N LYS A 39 8.28 -28.04 8.23
CA LYS A 39 7.23 -27.21 8.84
C LYS A 39 6.33 -26.61 7.76
N PRO A 40 5.00 -26.74 7.86
CA PRO A 40 4.09 -26.07 6.94
C PRO A 40 4.17 -24.54 7.12
N VAL A 41 4.02 -23.82 6.02
CA VAL A 41 4.01 -22.36 5.98
C VAL A 41 2.73 -21.87 5.30
N ASP A 42 2.16 -20.78 5.80
CA ASP A 42 1.01 -20.12 5.17
C ASP A 42 1.50 -19.24 4.02
N ILE A 43 1.42 -19.77 2.80
CA ILE A 43 1.84 -19.07 1.59
C ILE A 43 1.00 -17.82 1.31
N SER A 44 -0.27 -17.77 1.71
CA SER A 44 -1.11 -16.57 1.54
C SER A 44 -0.56 -15.42 2.37
N LYS A 45 -0.18 -15.71 3.63
CA LYS A 45 0.47 -14.73 4.51
C LYS A 45 1.79 -14.23 3.95
N TRP A 46 2.64 -15.13 3.45
CA TRP A 46 3.94 -14.76 2.86
C TRP A 46 3.81 -13.90 1.60
N TYR A 47 2.90 -14.24 0.69
CA TYR A 47 2.61 -13.38 -0.45
C TYR A 47 2.10 -12.01 -0.02
N THR A 48 1.25 -11.96 1.02
CA THR A 48 0.75 -10.70 1.56
C THR A 48 1.90 -9.85 2.10
N PHE A 49 2.85 -10.43 2.84
CA PHE A 49 4.04 -9.70 3.29
C PHE A 49 4.84 -9.12 2.13
N THR A 50 5.12 -9.94 1.11
CA THR A 50 5.88 -9.52 -0.05
C THR A 50 5.19 -8.39 -0.81
N THR A 51 3.90 -8.50 -1.07
CA THR A 51 3.18 -7.49 -1.86
C THR A 51 3.05 -6.17 -1.10
N PHE A 52 2.79 -6.21 0.20
CA PHE A 52 2.73 -4.99 1.01
C PHE A 52 4.09 -4.30 1.11
N ASP A 53 5.18 -5.04 1.36
CA ASP A 53 6.52 -4.44 1.41
C ASP A 53 6.92 -3.84 0.06
N MET A 54 6.69 -4.57 -1.02
CA MET A 54 6.99 -4.14 -2.40
C MET A 54 6.19 -2.90 -2.81
N ILE A 55 4.88 -2.88 -2.56
CA ILE A 55 4.04 -1.70 -2.87
C ILE A 55 4.40 -0.55 -1.94
N GLY A 56 4.70 -0.81 -0.67
CA GLY A 56 5.12 0.23 0.28
C GLY A 56 6.39 0.93 -0.19
N ASP A 57 7.37 0.17 -0.65
CA ASP A 57 8.61 0.69 -1.21
C ASP A 57 8.37 1.49 -2.50
N LEU A 58 7.61 0.95 -3.44
CA LEU A 58 7.33 1.63 -4.71
C LEU A 58 6.40 2.85 -4.59
N ALA A 59 5.50 2.88 -3.61
CA ALA A 59 4.54 3.98 -3.42
C ALA A 59 5.05 5.05 -2.46
N PHE A 60 5.70 4.67 -1.36
CA PHE A 60 6.11 5.57 -0.27
C PHE A 60 7.62 5.65 -0.11
N GLY A 61 8.36 4.74 -0.72
CA GLY A 61 9.79 4.69 -0.55
C GLY A 61 10.32 4.10 0.71
N GLU A 62 9.49 3.35 1.37
CA GLU A 62 9.87 2.61 2.55
C GLU A 62 9.05 1.33 2.59
N SER A 63 9.74 0.21 2.75
CA SER A 63 9.12 -1.06 3.04
C SER A 63 8.39 -1.01 4.40
N PHE A 64 7.41 -1.88 4.58
CA PHE A 64 6.79 -2.09 5.90
C PHE A 64 7.56 -3.08 6.77
N GLY A 65 8.56 -3.76 6.20
CA GLY A 65 9.38 -4.75 6.89
C GLY A 65 8.59 -5.99 7.31
N CYS A 66 7.50 -6.32 6.61
CA CYS A 66 6.69 -7.50 6.90
C CYS A 66 7.48 -8.80 6.68
N LEU A 67 8.28 -8.86 5.62
CA LEU A 67 9.16 -10.00 5.32
C LEU A 67 10.29 -10.14 6.35
N ASP A 68 10.88 -9.03 6.80
CA ASP A 68 11.97 -9.07 7.77
C ASP A 68 11.49 -9.51 9.15
N ASN A 69 10.36 -8.97 9.58
CA ASN A 69 9.81 -9.27 10.90
C ASN A 69 8.92 -10.52 10.89
N SER A 70 8.65 -11.10 9.71
CA SER A 70 7.73 -12.24 9.52
C SER A 70 6.35 -12.02 10.16
N THR A 71 5.93 -10.75 10.23
CA THR A 71 4.71 -10.30 10.89
C THR A 71 4.10 -9.14 10.13
N TYR A 72 2.79 -8.94 10.28
CA TYR A 72 2.15 -7.77 9.69
C TYR A 72 2.64 -6.51 10.40
N HIS A 73 3.13 -5.55 9.62
CA HIS A 73 3.31 -4.21 10.12
C HIS A 73 1.95 -3.65 10.59
N PRO A 74 1.88 -2.88 11.71
CA PRO A 74 0.61 -2.37 12.23
C PRO A 74 -0.23 -1.62 11.19
N TRP A 75 0.42 -0.92 10.26
CA TRP A 75 -0.27 -0.24 9.17
C TRP A 75 -0.91 -1.20 8.15
N VAL A 76 -0.32 -2.36 7.87
CA VAL A 76 -0.94 -3.36 6.99
C VAL A 76 -2.23 -3.90 7.61
N ALA A 77 -2.24 -4.13 8.93
CA ALA A 77 -3.45 -4.48 9.66
C ALA A 77 -4.52 -3.37 9.53
N LEU A 78 -4.12 -2.12 9.72
CA LEU A 78 -5.00 -0.96 9.53
C LEU A 78 -5.53 -0.84 8.10
N ALA A 79 -4.74 -1.17 7.08
CA ALA A 79 -5.20 -1.19 5.69
C ALA A 79 -6.28 -2.27 5.44
N PHE A 80 -6.19 -3.43 6.09
CA PHE A 80 -7.27 -4.41 6.05
C PHE A 80 -8.52 -3.94 6.80
N GLU A 81 -8.35 -3.28 7.94
CA GLU A 81 -9.46 -2.69 8.69
C GLU A 81 -10.14 -1.55 7.93
N SER A 82 -9.38 -0.73 7.22
CA SER A 82 -9.90 0.37 6.39
C SER A 82 -10.75 -0.16 5.23
N LEU A 83 -10.37 -1.28 4.62
CA LEU A 83 -11.17 -1.92 3.58
C LEU A 83 -12.52 -2.41 4.11
N LYS A 84 -12.53 -3.02 5.31
CA LYS A 84 -13.79 -3.41 5.98
C LYS A 84 -14.64 -2.18 6.30
N SER A 85 -14.02 -1.15 6.86
CA SER A 85 -14.65 0.14 7.16
C SER A 85 -15.34 0.75 5.93
N LEU A 86 -14.64 0.74 4.79
CA LEU A 86 -15.16 1.23 3.52
C LEU A 86 -16.37 0.42 3.04
N ALA A 87 -16.32 -0.91 3.15
CA ALA A 87 -17.45 -1.77 2.81
C ALA A 87 -18.68 -1.46 3.68
N PHE A 88 -18.50 -1.28 5.00
CA PHE A 88 -19.58 -0.89 5.89
C PHE A 88 -20.15 0.49 5.55
N MET A 89 -19.31 1.48 5.28
CA MET A 89 -19.75 2.82 4.86
C MET A 89 -20.54 2.77 3.54
N ALA A 90 -20.08 1.96 2.57
CA ALA A 90 -20.78 1.79 1.30
C ALA A 90 -22.18 1.18 1.49
N GLU A 91 -22.31 0.13 2.32
CA GLU A 91 -23.61 -0.48 2.60
C GLU A 91 -24.55 0.45 3.40
N MET A 92 -24.02 1.19 4.37
CA MET A 92 -24.82 2.21 5.09
C MET A 92 -25.34 3.29 4.14
N GLY A 93 -24.51 3.72 3.17
CA GLY A 93 -24.91 4.70 2.15
C GLY A 93 -26.05 4.22 1.25
N ARG A 94 -26.21 2.90 1.05
CA ARG A 94 -27.33 2.32 0.28
C ARG A 94 -28.66 2.40 1.01
N TYR A 95 -28.64 2.41 2.35
CA TYR A 95 -29.86 2.41 3.15
C TYR A 95 -29.87 3.57 4.17
N PRO A 96 -29.97 4.83 3.71
CA PRO A 96 -29.82 6.01 4.56
C PRO A 96 -30.87 6.11 5.67
N ARG A 97 -32.04 5.48 5.50
CA ARG A 97 -33.12 5.46 6.52
C ARG A 97 -32.80 4.57 7.72
N ILE A 98 -32.06 3.47 7.52
CA ILE A 98 -31.72 2.51 8.59
C ILE A 98 -30.29 2.70 9.12
N ALA A 99 -29.42 3.33 8.33
CA ALA A 99 -28.03 3.63 8.67
C ALA A 99 -27.82 4.24 10.07
N PRO A 100 -28.60 5.24 10.55
CA PRO A 100 -28.39 5.79 11.88
C PRO A 100 -28.64 4.79 13.02
N TYR A 101 -29.57 3.84 12.83
CA TYR A 101 -29.86 2.81 13.83
C TYR A 101 -28.79 1.72 13.86
N ILE A 102 -28.28 1.34 12.68
CA ILE A 102 -27.17 0.37 12.56
C ILE A 102 -25.86 1.01 13.07
N GLY A 103 -25.62 2.28 12.77
CA GLY A 103 -24.46 3.03 13.24
C GLY A 103 -24.39 3.17 14.76
N PHE A 104 -25.54 3.11 15.46
CA PHE A 104 -25.58 3.05 16.92
C PHE A 104 -25.09 1.71 17.49
N LEU A 105 -25.32 0.61 16.77
CA LEU A 105 -24.90 -0.74 17.18
C LEU A 105 -23.44 -1.05 16.82
N LEU A 106 -22.87 -0.35 15.83
CA LEU A 106 -21.50 -0.56 15.40
C LEU A 106 -20.50 0.16 16.33
N PRO A 107 -19.33 -0.45 16.61
CA PRO A 107 -18.28 0.24 17.35
C PRO A 107 -17.79 1.45 16.55
N ARG A 108 -17.77 2.63 17.17
CA ARG A 108 -17.38 3.90 16.49
C ARG A 108 -16.02 3.81 15.80
N GLY A 109 -15.08 3.04 16.37
CA GLY A 109 -13.76 2.82 15.78
C GLY A 109 -13.78 2.10 14.43
N LEU A 110 -14.83 1.34 14.10
CA LEU A 110 -14.92 0.63 12.81
C LEU A 110 -15.08 1.60 11.63
N LEU A 111 -15.68 2.77 11.86
CA LEU A 111 -15.93 3.78 10.82
C LEU A 111 -14.78 4.79 10.68
N THR A 112 -13.84 4.82 11.64
CA THR A 112 -12.69 5.75 11.61
C THR A 112 -11.46 5.18 10.91
N LYS A 113 -11.36 3.84 10.78
CA LYS A 113 -10.18 3.18 10.18
C LYS A 113 -9.86 3.61 8.76
N PHE A 114 -10.89 3.93 7.97
CA PHE A 114 -10.67 4.48 6.64
C PHE A 114 -10.02 5.87 6.68
N ALA A 115 -10.48 6.75 7.57
CA ALA A 115 -9.89 8.08 7.74
C ALA A 115 -8.45 7.99 8.28
N GLU A 116 -8.21 7.14 9.28
CA GLU A 116 -6.87 6.87 9.83
C GLU A 116 -5.89 6.37 8.76
N ASN A 117 -6.32 5.41 7.92
CA ASN A 117 -5.50 4.91 6.81
C ASN A 117 -5.18 6.01 5.79
N LYS A 118 -6.18 6.82 5.43
CA LYS A 118 -6.02 7.92 4.47
C LYS A 118 -5.06 8.99 4.98
N GLU A 119 -5.10 9.30 6.27
CA GLU A 119 -4.19 10.25 6.91
C GLU A 119 -2.74 9.74 6.88
N LEU A 120 -2.52 8.48 7.26
CA LEU A 120 -1.19 7.86 7.19
C LEU A 120 -0.64 7.81 5.77
N ALA A 121 -1.46 7.40 4.79
CA ALA A 121 -1.06 7.38 3.38
C ALA A 121 -0.65 8.79 2.92
N SER A 122 -1.42 9.82 3.29
CA SER A 122 -1.12 11.21 2.96
C SER A 122 0.20 11.67 3.57
N MET A 123 0.45 11.35 4.85
CA MET A 123 1.71 11.68 5.51
C MET A 123 2.92 11.03 4.85
N LYS A 124 2.79 9.77 4.41
CA LYS A 124 3.86 9.06 3.71
C LYS A 124 4.12 9.58 2.31
N VAL A 125 3.08 9.89 1.55
CA VAL A 125 3.21 10.56 0.24
C VAL A 125 3.93 11.89 0.42
N ARG A 126 3.60 12.66 1.47
CA ARG A 126 4.28 13.93 1.76
C ARG A 126 5.75 13.71 2.06
N LYS A 127 6.08 12.83 3.00
CA LYS A 127 7.46 12.43 3.32
C LYS A 127 8.23 12.02 2.06
N ARG A 128 7.61 11.23 1.18
CA ARG A 128 8.21 10.79 -0.08
C ARG A 128 8.50 11.95 -1.02
N LEU A 129 7.58 12.88 -1.18
CA LEU A 129 7.75 14.06 -2.04
C LEU A 129 8.80 15.04 -1.51
N ASP A 130 8.94 15.16 -0.19
CA ASP A 130 9.94 16.01 0.46
C ASP A 130 11.35 15.40 0.41
N THR A 131 11.46 14.10 0.13
CA THR A 131 12.75 13.41 0.00
C THR A 131 13.22 13.42 -1.45
N GLU A 132 14.33 14.12 -1.73
CA GLU A 132 14.96 14.09 -3.05
C GLU A 132 15.69 12.75 -3.27
N THR A 133 15.22 11.97 -4.25
CA THR A 133 15.80 10.67 -4.60
C THR A 133 15.64 10.45 -6.10
N ASP A 134 16.60 9.77 -6.74
CA ASP A 134 16.51 9.34 -8.15
C ASP A 134 15.96 7.91 -8.32
N ARG A 135 15.18 7.43 -7.34
CA ARG A 135 14.64 6.07 -7.35
C ARG A 135 13.56 5.93 -8.42
N PRO A 136 13.53 4.83 -9.18
CA PRO A 136 12.52 4.58 -10.21
C PRO A 136 11.16 4.11 -9.65
N ASP A 137 10.74 4.65 -8.51
CA ASP A 137 9.48 4.31 -7.86
C ASP A 137 8.26 4.99 -8.52
N PHE A 138 7.04 4.67 -8.07
CA PHE A 138 5.82 5.19 -8.70
C PHE A 138 5.76 6.72 -8.64
N VAL A 139 6.06 7.32 -7.48
CA VAL A 139 6.00 8.78 -7.30
C VAL A 139 7.06 9.46 -8.17
N GLY A 140 8.28 8.91 -8.24
CA GLY A 140 9.36 9.38 -9.10
C GLY A 140 8.94 9.36 -10.57
N LYS A 141 8.39 8.24 -11.05
CA LYS A 141 7.98 8.09 -12.45
C LYS A 141 6.78 8.95 -12.82
N ILE A 142 5.78 9.05 -11.95
CA ILE A 142 4.62 9.92 -12.14
C ILE A 142 5.06 11.38 -12.20
N THR A 143 5.87 11.85 -11.25
CA THR A 143 6.32 13.24 -11.21
C THR A 143 7.25 13.59 -12.37
N GLN A 144 8.15 12.69 -12.78
CA GLN A 144 9.01 12.85 -13.95
C GLN A 144 8.20 12.93 -15.25
N GLY A 145 7.26 12.01 -15.46
CA GLY A 145 6.42 11.98 -16.66
C GLY A 145 5.50 13.19 -16.81
N LEU A 146 5.01 13.73 -15.68
CA LEU A 146 4.23 14.98 -15.64
C LEU A 146 5.10 16.21 -15.94
N LYS A 147 6.28 16.32 -15.30
CA LYS A 147 7.25 17.39 -15.58
C LYS A 147 7.61 17.45 -17.07
N ALA A 148 7.85 16.30 -17.71
CA ALA A 148 8.17 16.23 -19.14
C ALA A 148 7.04 16.73 -20.06
N LYS A 149 5.78 16.73 -19.60
CA LYS A 149 4.63 17.27 -20.33
C LYS A 149 4.21 18.68 -19.89
N GLY A 150 4.99 19.32 -19.02
CA GLY A 150 4.65 20.64 -18.47
C GLY A 150 3.43 20.63 -17.54
N SER A 151 3.05 19.47 -17.00
CA SER A 151 1.95 19.32 -16.04
C SER A 151 2.47 18.88 -14.67
N ARG A 152 1.62 19.00 -13.64
CA ARG A 152 1.89 18.52 -12.28
C ARG A 152 0.61 17.90 -11.72
N MET A 153 0.79 16.99 -10.78
CA MET A 153 -0.31 16.40 -10.01
C MET A 153 -0.31 17.06 -8.64
N GLU A 154 -1.48 17.49 -8.20
CA GLU A 154 -1.66 18.06 -6.87
C GLU A 154 -1.41 17.01 -5.79
N PHE A 155 -0.88 17.44 -4.64
CA PHE A 155 -0.63 16.56 -3.51
C PHE A 155 -1.86 15.74 -3.12
N ASN A 156 -3.04 16.38 -3.11
CA ASN A 156 -4.30 15.73 -2.75
C ASN A 156 -4.67 14.61 -3.72
N GLU A 157 -4.33 14.73 -5.00
CA GLU A 157 -4.57 13.69 -6.01
C GLU A 157 -3.60 12.52 -5.80
N LEU A 158 -2.32 12.78 -5.54
CA LEU A 158 -1.35 11.72 -5.17
C LEU A 158 -1.76 10.99 -3.89
N ALA A 159 -2.09 11.74 -2.85
CA ALA A 159 -2.49 11.21 -1.55
C ALA A 159 -3.78 10.37 -1.65
N SER A 160 -4.75 10.81 -2.46
CA SER A 160 -5.99 10.05 -2.68
C SER A 160 -5.79 8.76 -3.47
N ASN A 161 -4.75 8.67 -4.32
CA ASN A 161 -4.43 7.43 -5.03
C ASN A 161 -3.65 6.45 -4.16
N ALA A 162 -3.03 6.91 -3.08
CA ALA A 162 -2.25 6.09 -2.17
C ALA A 162 -3.04 5.55 -0.97
N SER A 163 -4.25 6.07 -0.74
CA SER A 163 -5.12 5.77 0.41
C SER A 163 -6.15 4.68 0.14
#